data_AF-A0A7X0U0A1-F1
#
_entry.id   AF-A0A7X0U0A1-F1
#
_cell.length_a   1.000
_cell.length_b   1.000
_cell.length_c   1.000
_cell.angle_alpha   90.00
_cell.angle_beta   90.00
_cell.angle_gamma   90.00
#
_symmetry.space_group_name_H-M   'P 1'
#
loop_
_entity.id
_entity.type
_entity.pdbx_description
1 polymer ?
#
loop_
_entity_poly.entity_id
_entity_poly.type
_entity_poly.pdbx_seq_one_letter_code
_entity_poly.pdbx_strand_id
1 'polypeptide(L)' 'MTTPTGGNEFLHELEVEVRQELRVVEVSRTQNAVDLPVTEWLIDPTDTEREEVGLRGVLGAIMELENGSPPHPGTEDGRV' A
#
# COMPACT_ATOMS: atom_id res chain seq x y z
N MET A 1 -12.57 -19.80 7.75
CA MET A 1 -12.23 -18.69 6.84
C MET A 1 -13.48 -17.86 6.66
N THR A 2 -13.67 -16.85 7.49
CA THR A 2 -14.73 -15.86 7.31
C THR A 2 -14.32 -15.03 6.09
N THR A 3 -15.02 -15.21 4.97
CA THR A 3 -14.90 -14.30 3.83
C THR A 3 -15.28 -12.89 4.32
N PRO A 4 -14.40 -11.88 4.20
CA PRO A 4 -14.75 -10.53 4.58
C PRO A 4 -15.92 -10.07 3.72
N THR A 5 -17.05 -9.79 4.35
CA THR A 5 -18.22 -9.20 3.68
C THR A 5 -17.97 -7.71 3.33
N GLY A 6 -16.84 -7.13 3.76
CA GLY A 6 -16.47 -5.73 3.56
C GLY A 6 -15.30 -5.53 2.59
N GLY A 7 -15.54 -5.64 1.29
CA GLY A 7 -14.50 -5.37 0.27
C GLY A 7 -13.80 -4.01 0.45
N ASN A 8 -14.53 -2.98 0.92
CA ASN A 8 -13.97 -1.66 1.18
C ASN A 8 -13.15 -1.57 2.48
N GLU A 9 -13.46 -2.35 3.51
CA GLU A 9 -12.67 -2.31 4.77
C GLU A 9 -11.28 -2.92 4.54
N PHE A 10 -11.24 -4.01 3.76
CA PHE A 10 -10.01 -4.68 3.37
C PHE A 10 -9.14 -3.79 2.49
N LEU A 11 -9.75 -3.11 1.50
CA LEU A 11 -9.02 -2.17 0.64
C LEU A 11 -8.42 -1.02 1.45
N HIS A 12 -9.17 -0.49 2.41
CA HIS A 12 -8.69 0.58 3.28
C HIS A 12 -7.52 0.14 4.17
N GLU A 13 -7.61 -1.06 4.78
CA GLU A 13 -6.52 -1.63 5.57
C GLU A 13 -5.26 -1.85 4.72
N LEU A 14 -5.43 -2.42 3.52
CA LEU A 14 -4.34 -2.63 2.58
C LEU A 14 -3.72 -1.30 2.11
N GLU A 15 -4.53 -0.26 1.91
CA GLU A 15 -4.05 1.09 1.58
C GLU A 15 -3.14 1.65 2.67
N VAL A 16 -3.51 1.45 3.94
CA VAL A 16 -2.70 1.85 5.10
C VAL A 16 -1.39 1.08 5.12
N GLU A 17 -1.41 -0.23 4.92
CA GLU A 17 -0.21 -1.08 4.91
C GLU A 17 0.76 -0.67 3.79
N VAL A 18 0.27 -0.50 2.56
CA VAL A 18 1.09 -0.09 1.41
C VAL A 18 1.74 1.28 1.63
N ARG A 19 1.04 2.22 2.28
CA ARG A 19 1.62 3.53 2.65
C ARG A 19 2.71 3.42 3.72
N GLN A 20 2.57 2.48 4.65
CA GLN A 20 3.59 2.24 5.67
C GLN A 20 4.84 1.65 5.05
N GLU A 21 4.70 0.69 4.14
CA GLU A 21 5.82 0.12 3.40
C GLU A 21 6.53 1.17 2.53
N LEU A 22 5.79 2.05 1.84
CA LEU A 22 6.37 3.17 1.08
C LEU A 22 7.24 4.08 1.96
N ARG A 23 6.83 4.33 3.21
CA ARG A 23 7.62 5.11 4.15
C ARG A 23 8.92 4.39 4.53
N VAL A 24 8.88 3.07 4.71
CA VAL A 24 10.08 2.26 4.99
C VAL A 24 11.05 2.34 3.82
N VAL A 25 10.56 2.17 2.59
CA VAL A 25 11.34 2.28 1.35
C VAL A 25 11.99 3.66 1.20
N GLU A 26 11.28 4.74 1.51
CA GLU A 26 11.82 6.12 1.48
C GLU A 26 12.98 6.30 2.48
N VAL A 27 12.85 5.74 3.68
CA VAL A 27 13.92 5.75 4.70
C VAL A 27 15.11 4.91 4.23
N SER A 28 14.86 3.72 3.69
CA SER A 28 15.88 2.82 3.13
C SER A 28 16.66 3.50 2.00
N ARG A 29 15.98 4.20 1.08
CA ARG A 29 16.65 4.99 0.03
C ARG A 29 17.58 6.04 0.63
N THR A 30 17.12 6.77 1.64
CA THR A 30 17.92 7.83 2.28
C THR A 30 19.14 7.26 3.00
N GLN A 31 19.01 6.09 3.63
CA GLN A 31 20.12 5.42 4.33
C GLN A 31 21.18 4.87 3.36
N ASN A 32 20.77 4.40 2.17
CA ASN A 32 21.70 3.88 1.16
C ASN A 32 22.18 4.95 0.16
N ALA A 33 21.58 6.14 0.13
CA ALA A 33 22.03 7.29 -0.66
C ALA A 33 23.30 7.95 -0.09
N VAL A 34 23.77 7.51 1.08
CA VAL A 34 25.14 7.75 1.54
C VAL A 34 26.05 7.04 0.53
N ASP A 35 27.02 7.76 -0.05
CA ASP A 35 27.95 7.34 -1.13
C ASP A 35 28.90 6.21 -0.67
N LEU A 36 28.31 5.12 -0.20
CA LEU A 36 28.97 3.94 0.31
C LEU A 36 29.43 3.09 -0.87
N PRO A 37 30.58 2.43 -0.77
CA PRO A 37 30.97 1.45 -1.76
C PRO A 37 29.92 0.32 -1.81
N VAL A 38 29.69 -0.23 -3.01
CA VAL A 38 28.70 -1.30 -3.26
C VAL A 38 28.84 -2.49 -2.30
N THR A 39 30.06 -2.79 -1.86
CA THR A 39 30.36 -3.87 -0.91
C THR A 39 29.83 -3.62 0.50
N GLU A 40 29.48 -2.38 0.83
CA GLU A 40 28.99 -1.95 2.14
C GLU A 40 27.49 -1.59 2.11
N TRP A 41 26.83 -1.76 0.97
CA TRP A 41 25.39 -1.56 0.87
C TRP A 41 24.65 -2.60 1.69
N LEU A 42 23.80 -2.14 2.59
CA LEU A 42 22.88 -3.00 3.33
C LEU A 42 21.68 -3.39 2.47
N ILE A 43 21.27 -2.51 1.54
CA ILE A 43 20.17 -2.73 0.60
C ILE A 43 20.60 -2.22 -0.78
N ASP A 44 20.33 -2.98 -1.83
CA ASP A 44 20.58 -2.56 -3.21
C ASP A 44 19.61 -1.41 -3.58
N PRO A 45 20.10 -0.22 -3.96
CA PRO A 45 19.25 0.92 -4.30
C PRO A 45 18.32 0.62 -5.49
N THR A 46 18.71 -0.27 -6.39
CA THR A 46 17.89 -0.72 -7.53
C THR A 46 16.73 -1.59 -7.06
N ASP A 47 16.92 -2.39 -6.01
CA ASP A 47 15.87 -3.20 -5.42
C ASP A 47 14.85 -2.31 -4.69
N THR A 48 15.34 -1.35 -3.90
CA THR A 48 14.51 -0.31 -3.26
C THR A 48 13.70 0.50 -4.27
N GLU A 49 14.28 0.86 -5.42
CA GLU A 49 13.56 1.57 -6.49
C GLU A 49 12.45 0.71 -7.10
N ARG A 50 12.73 -0.58 -7.38
CA ARG A 50 11.74 -1.51 -7.93
C ARG A 50 10.58 -1.71 -6.97
N GLU A 51 10.87 -1.85 -5.69
CA GLU A 51 9.87 -1.96 -4.63
C GLU A 51 9.00 -0.71 -4.56
N GLU A 52 9.58 0.49 -4.56
CA GLU A 52 8.83 1.76 -4.56
C GLU A 52 7.87 1.85 -5.74
N VAL A 53 8.34 1.50 -6.95
CA VAL A 53 7.53 1.52 -8.17
C VAL A 53 6.37 0.51 -8.06
N GLY A 54 6.66 -0.69 -7.55
CA GLY A 54 5.64 -1.72 -7.31
C GLY A 54 4.57 -1.26 -6.33
N LEU A 55 4.97 -0.74 -5.17
CA LEU A 55 4.06 -0.27 -4.13
C LEU A 55 3.20 0.91 -4.60
N ARG A 56 3.76 1.84 -5.38
CA ARG A 56 2.96 2.93 -6.00
C ARG A 56 1.94 2.41 -7.00
N GLY A 57 2.29 1.38 -7.77
CA GLY A 57 1.35 0.71 -8.68
C GLY A 57 0.19 0.05 -7.92
N VAL A 58 0.49 -0.66 -6.83
CA VAL A 58 -0.52 -1.28 -5.96
C VAL A 58 -1.42 -0.22 -5.32
N LEU A 59 -0.85 0.87 -4.79
CA LEU A 59 -1.62 1.96 -4.22
C LEU A 59 -2.60 2.57 -5.24
N GLY A 60 -2.14 2.77 -6.49
CA GLY A 60 -3.00 3.22 -7.58
C GLY A 60 -4.16 2.26 -7.85
N ALA A 61 -3.88 0.95 -7.92
CA ALA A 61 -4.91 -0.06 -8.14
C ALA A 61 -5.95 -0.13 -6.99
N ILE A 62 -5.50 0.03 -5.73
CA ILE A 62 -6.39 0.09 -4.56
C ILE A 62 -7.31 1.31 -4.67
N MET A 63 -6.73 2.50 -4.94
CA MET A 63 -7.51 3.73 -5.10
C MET A 63 -8.53 3.62 -6.24
N GLU A 64 -8.18 2.98 -7.36
CA GLU A 64 -9.14 2.72 -8.44
C GLU A 64 -10.28 1.80 -8.00
N LEU A 65 -9.99 0.76 -7.23
CA LEU A 65 -10.99 -0.19 -6.69
C LEU A 65 -11.91 0.46 -5.64
N GLU A 66 -11.37 1.31 -4.76
CA GLU A 66 -12.16 2.05 -3.76
C GLU A 66 -13.10 3.06 -4.43
N ASN A 67 -12.61 3.81 -5.43
CA ASN A 67 -13.40 4.80 -6.15
C ASN A 67 -14.43 4.19 -7.12
N GLY A 68 -14.18 2.97 -7.60
CA GLY A 68 -15.09 2.21 -8.47
C GLY A 68 -16.17 1.43 -7.71
N SER A 69 -16.04 1.30 -6.39
CA SER A 69 -17.00 0.58 -5.56
C SER A 69 -18.27 1.41 -5.31
N PRO A 70 -19.47 0.91 -5.63
CA PRO A 70 -20.70 1.61 -5.27
C PRO A 70 -20.78 1.77 -3.75
N PRO A 71 -21.39 2.86 -3.23
CA PRO A 71 -21.59 3.01 -1.80
C PRO A 71 -22.35 1.80 -1.28
N HIS A 72 -21.80 1.16 -0.25
CA HIS A 72 -22.46 0.06 0.43
C HIS A 72 -23.83 0.57 0.93
N PRO A 73 -24.97 -0.02 0.53
CA PRO A 73 -26.24 0.33 1.13
C PRO A 73 -26.19 -0.12 2.58
N GLY A 74 -25.85 0.81 3.46
CA GLY A 74 -26.01 0.65 4.89
C GLY A 74 -27.46 0.31 5.16
N THR A 75 -27.66 -0.85 5.81
CA THR A 75 -28.75 -1.18 6.74
C THR A 75 -30.07 -0.51 6.43
N GLU A 76 -31.00 -1.27 5.85
CA GLU A 76 -32.42 -0.94 5.79
C GLU A 76 -32.90 -0.28 7.08
N ASP A 77 -33.33 0.98 6.92
CA ASP A 77 -34.20 1.72 7.82
C ASP A 77 -35.45 0.87 8.08
N GLY A 78 -35.40 0.07 9.15
CA GLY A 78 -36.52 -0.70 9.68
C GLY A 78 -37.53 0.21 10.35
N ARG A 79 -38.24 1.01 9.56
CA ARG A 79 -39.41 1.77 9.96
C ARG A 79 -40.67 0.94 9.71
N VAL A 80 -41.24 0.37 10.78
CA VAL A 80 -42.70 0.19 10.96
C VAL A 80 -43.04 0.17 12.44
#